data_AF-A0A0M7BDB8-F1
#
_entry.id   AF-A0A0M7BDB8-F1
#
_cell.length_a   1.000
_cell.length_b   1.000
_cell.length_c   1.000
_cell.angle_alpha   90.00
_cell.angle_beta   90.00
_cell.angle_gamma   90.00
#
_symmetry.space_group_name_H-M   'P 1'
#
loop_
_entity.id
_entity.type
_entity.pdbx_description
1 polymer ?
#
loop_
_entity_poly.entity_id
_entity_poly.type
_entity_poly.pdbx_seq_one_letter_code
_entity_poly.pdbx_strand_id
1 'polypeptide(L)'
;MPRVSLGPFARTLATLSIAGTALSALIFLVSPWVFSGLAREDLPVEVASALLALGASILFFRSLRRSGRIFGWPGLVCVGFLALMLFLIAGEEISWGQRIFGIETPETFDGNIQNETNFHNFATDAFEFSYYFSAFVLLIVVPFVISCRPNLPRLAKLLPSPATAAVALPIAAFDYDHWMVSLAQISSFVTLFVAAAWAVGTPDGASRRLFVTAILVLVWVQAIFLAYGAAFLRIWDVTEYKEMVIAGGFAYYAYELFVRLREADTAENAAPDQRWRAARKPSG
;
A
#
# COMPACT_ATOMS: atom_id res chain seq x y z
N MET A 1 -19.33 10.16 -12.82
CA MET A 1 -18.09 10.20 -12.01
C MET A 1 -18.14 9.08 -10.98
N PRO A 2 -16.99 8.44 -10.67
CA PRO A 2 -16.93 7.40 -9.65
C PRO A 2 -17.35 7.97 -8.30
N ARG A 3 -18.40 7.39 -7.71
CA ARG A 3 -18.89 7.78 -6.38
C ARG A 3 -18.19 6.91 -5.35
N VAL A 4 -17.29 7.51 -4.57
CA VAL A 4 -16.60 6.84 -3.46
C VAL A 4 -17.05 7.45 -2.14
N SER A 5 -17.41 6.60 -1.18
CA SER A 5 -17.66 7.00 0.20
C SER A 5 -16.81 6.14 1.11
N LEU A 6 -15.93 6.77 1.88
CA LEU A 6 -14.99 6.07 2.75
C LEU A 6 -15.61 5.88 4.14
N GLY A 7 -15.51 4.67 4.68
CA GLY A 7 -15.89 4.41 6.07
C GLY A 7 -14.98 5.16 7.06
N PRO A 8 -15.41 5.39 8.31
CA PRO A 8 -14.63 6.14 9.31
C PRO A 8 -13.20 5.60 9.49
N PHE A 9 -13.06 4.28 9.62
CA PHE A 9 -11.75 3.63 9.80
C PHE A 9 -10.82 3.85 8.60
N ALA A 10 -11.33 3.70 7.38
CA ALA A 10 -10.57 3.96 6.15
C ALA A 10 -10.08 5.40 6.07
N ARG A 11 -10.97 6.36 6.40
CA ARG A 11 -10.63 7.79 6.41
C ARG A 11 -9.56 8.10 7.43
N THR A 12 -9.62 7.51 8.63
CA THR A 12 -8.60 7.71 9.65
C THR A 12 -7.23 7.24 9.16
N LEU A 13 -7.14 6.02 8.61
CA LEU A 13 -5.88 5.49 8.11
C LEU A 13 -5.34 6.29 6.91
N ALA A 14 -6.20 6.67 5.98
CA ALA A 14 -5.81 7.53 4.86
C ALA A 14 -5.33 8.91 5.33
N THR A 15 -6.00 9.50 6.33
CA THR A 15 -5.56 10.77 6.94
C THR A 15 -4.20 10.62 7.60
N LEU A 16 -3.95 9.54 8.33
CA LEU A 16 -2.65 9.26 8.96
C LEU A 16 -1.55 9.06 7.91
N SER A 17 -1.83 8.34 6.83
CA SER A 17 -0.89 8.14 5.71
C SER A 17 -0.52 9.47 5.04
N ILE A 18 -1.51 10.32 4.74
CA ILE A 18 -1.30 11.67 4.17
C ILE A 18 -0.54 12.58 5.15
N ALA A 19 -0.91 12.56 6.43
CA ALA A 19 -0.24 13.37 7.45
C ALA A 19 1.21 12.93 7.68
N GLY A 20 1.48 11.62 7.69
CA GLY A 20 2.84 11.07 7.77
C GLY A 20 3.70 11.47 6.58
N THR A 21 3.11 11.53 5.39
CA THR A 21 3.78 12.00 4.17
C THR A 21 4.10 13.50 4.22
N ALA A 22 3.18 14.32 4.71
CA ALA A 22 3.48 15.74 4.93
C ALA A 22 4.59 15.92 5.99
N LEU A 23 4.55 15.12 7.07
CA LEU A 23 5.55 15.14 8.12
C LEU A 23 6.94 14.73 7.62
N SER A 24 7.06 13.71 6.77
CA SER A 24 8.37 13.31 6.22
C SER A 24 8.99 14.40 5.38
N ALA A 25 8.20 15.11 4.56
CA ALA A 25 8.68 16.27 3.81
C ALA A 25 9.08 17.45 4.72
N LEU A 26 8.35 17.69 5.82
CA LEU A 26 8.75 18.69 6.83
C LEU A 26 10.08 18.30 7.51
N ILE A 27 10.25 17.04 7.88
CA ILE A 27 11.49 16.53 8.46
C ILE A 27 12.65 16.73 7.48
N PHE A 28 12.45 16.40 6.20
CA PHE A 28 13.44 16.64 5.15
C PHE A 28 13.86 18.12 5.05
N LEU A 29 12.90 19.05 5.03
CA LEU A 29 13.19 20.48 4.97
C LEU A 29 13.94 21.00 6.19
N VAL A 30 13.63 20.49 7.39
CA VAL A 30 14.26 20.93 8.64
C VAL A 30 15.64 20.29 8.80
N SER A 31 15.78 19.00 8.48
CA SER A 31 17.02 18.26 8.62
C SER A 31 17.05 17.04 7.69
N PRO A 32 17.75 17.14 6.55
CA PRO A 32 18.01 15.99 5.68
C PRO A 32 18.74 14.85 6.39
N TRP A 33 19.53 15.16 7.42
CA TRP A 33 20.19 14.16 8.27
C TRP A 33 19.19 13.32 9.08
N VAL A 34 18.15 13.94 9.65
CA VAL A 34 17.11 13.20 10.38
C VAL A 34 16.24 12.42 9.41
N PHE A 35 15.91 12.98 8.25
CA PHE A 35 15.19 12.27 7.19
C PHE A 35 15.94 10.98 6.78
N SER A 36 17.21 11.13 6.40
CA SER A 36 18.08 10.00 6.06
C SER A 36 18.23 9.02 7.21
N GLY A 37 18.36 9.55 8.44
CA GLY A 37 18.47 8.76 9.66
C GLY A 37 17.21 7.97 10.02
N LEU A 38 16.03 8.31 9.54
CA LEU A 38 14.82 7.50 9.78
C LEU A 38 14.68 6.34 8.79
N ALA A 39 15.31 6.48 7.63
CA ALA A 39 15.26 5.56 6.49
C ALA A 39 16.51 4.67 6.38
N ARG A 40 17.33 4.52 7.44
CA ARG A 40 18.44 3.55 7.42
C ARG A 40 17.99 2.20 7.95
N GLU A 41 18.82 1.20 7.70
CA GLU A 41 18.74 -0.12 8.30
C GLU A 41 18.49 -0.06 9.81
N ASP A 42 17.60 -0.94 10.28
CA ASP A 42 17.08 -1.13 11.63
C ASP A 42 16.39 0.10 12.24
N LEU A 43 16.00 1.08 11.41
CA LEU A 43 15.36 2.32 11.86
C LEU A 43 13.86 2.33 11.51
N PRO A 44 13.08 3.30 12.06
CA PRO A 44 11.63 3.16 12.14
C PRO A 44 10.90 2.94 10.81
N VAL A 45 11.43 3.43 9.68
CA VAL A 45 10.77 3.30 8.37
C VAL A 45 10.83 1.86 7.87
N GLU A 46 12.01 1.26 7.75
CA GLU A 46 12.21 -0.14 7.33
C GLU A 46 11.47 -1.09 8.29
N VAL A 47 11.63 -0.92 9.61
CA VAL A 47 10.93 -1.75 10.60
C VAL A 47 9.40 -1.64 10.43
N ALA A 48 8.88 -0.45 10.14
CA ALA A 48 7.45 -0.27 9.87
C ALA A 48 7.02 -0.96 8.55
N SER A 49 7.80 -0.82 7.47
CA SER A 49 7.59 -1.50 6.19
C SER A 49 7.48 -3.01 6.38
N ALA A 50 8.47 -3.61 7.04
CA ALA A 50 8.53 -5.04 7.31
C ALA A 50 7.36 -5.54 8.16
N LEU A 51 7.02 -4.83 9.25
CA LEU A 51 5.90 -5.21 10.13
C LEU A 51 4.55 -5.09 9.43
N LEU A 52 4.35 -4.05 8.61
CA LEU A 52 3.13 -3.87 7.82
C LEU A 52 3.00 -4.98 6.76
N ALA A 53 4.08 -5.30 6.03
CA ALA A 53 4.12 -6.36 5.04
C ALA A 53 3.88 -7.74 5.68
N LEU A 54 4.52 -8.04 6.81
CA LEU A 54 4.31 -9.28 7.55
C LEU A 54 2.88 -9.41 8.08
N GLY A 55 2.34 -8.33 8.67
CA GLY A 55 0.96 -8.27 9.13
C GLY A 55 -0.04 -8.51 7.99
N ALA A 56 0.20 -7.90 6.82
CA ALA A 56 -0.58 -8.12 5.61
C ALA A 56 -0.52 -9.58 5.14
N SER A 57 0.68 -10.16 5.09
CA SER A 57 0.90 -11.56 4.73
C SER A 57 0.11 -12.51 5.63
N ILE A 58 0.19 -12.32 6.96
CA ILE A 58 -0.55 -13.13 7.94
C ILE A 58 -2.06 -13.04 7.68
N LEU A 59 -2.59 -11.84 7.42
CA LEU A 59 -4.02 -11.65 7.15
C LEU A 59 -4.45 -12.31 5.83
N PHE A 60 -3.62 -12.28 4.78
CA PHE A 60 -3.90 -13.01 3.55
C PHE A 60 -3.84 -14.53 3.75
N PHE A 61 -2.85 -15.06 4.48
CA PHE A 61 -2.82 -16.48 4.83
C PHE A 61 -4.06 -16.92 5.61
N ARG A 62 -4.52 -16.12 6.57
CA ARG A 62 -5.77 -16.37 7.32
C ARG A 62 -7.03 -16.26 6.44
N SER A 63 -6.93 -15.57 5.31
CA SER A 63 -8.01 -15.41 4.33
C SER A 63 -8.04 -16.54 3.29
N LEU A 64 -6.96 -17.31 3.14
CA LEU A 64 -6.77 -18.28 2.06
C LEU A 64 -7.89 -19.33 1.98
N ARG A 65 -8.20 -19.99 3.11
CA ARG A 65 -9.25 -21.03 3.15
C ARG A 65 -10.63 -20.48 2.78
N ARG A 66 -10.99 -19.29 3.29
CA ARG A 66 -12.27 -18.64 2.97
C ARG A 66 -12.34 -18.20 1.52
N SER A 67 -11.24 -17.63 1.02
CA SER A 67 -11.11 -17.24 -0.39
C SER A 67 -11.29 -18.44 -1.32
N GLY A 68 -10.66 -19.58 -1.01
CA GLY A 68 -10.84 -20.82 -1.78
C GLY A 68 -12.27 -21.36 -1.75
N ARG A 69 -12.94 -21.30 -0.60
CA ARG A 69 -14.34 -21.71 -0.48
C ARG A 69 -15.29 -20.81 -1.27
N ILE A 70 -15.08 -19.49 -1.20
CA ILE A 70 -15.97 -18.49 -1.81
C ILE A 70 -15.68 -18.28 -3.30
N PHE A 71 -14.43 -18.38 -3.75
CA PHE A 71 -14.02 -18.03 -5.12
C PHE A 71 -13.38 -19.19 -5.88
N GLY A 72 -13.20 -20.36 -5.27
CA GLY A 72 -12.56 -21.52 -5.89
C GLY A 72 -11.03 -21.36 -6.01
N TRP A 73 -10.44 -22.08 -6.96
CA TRP A 73 -9.00 -22.06 -7.20
C TRP A 73 -8.42 -20.65 -7.50
N PRO A 74 -9.10 -19.72 -8.21
CA PRO A 74 -8.57 -18.37 -8.41
C PRO A 74 -8.42 -17.62 -7.09
N GLY A 75 -9.35 -17.82 -6.16
CA GLY A 75 -9.27 -17.25 -4.81
C GLY A 75 -8.05 -17.75 -4.04
N LEU A 76 -7.73 -19.04 -4.17
CA LEU A 76 -6.52 -19.62 -3.57
C LEU A 76 -5.25 -19.06 -4.19
N VAL A 77 -5.18 -19.02 -5.52
CA VAL A 77 -3.99 -18.54 -6.24
C VAL A 77 -3.73 -17.07 -5.96
N CYS A 78 -4.73 -16.20 -6.11
CA CYS A 78 -4.54 -14.76 -5.91
C CYS A 78 -4.16 -14.41 -4.46
N VAL A 79 -4.89 -14.96 -3.48
CA VAL A 79 -4.63 -14.67 -2.06
C VAL A 79 -3.35 -15.34 -1.58
N GLY A 80 -3.07 -16.57 -2.03
CA GLY A 80 -1.85 -17.30 -1.69
C GLY A 80 -0.60 -16.62 -2.27
N PHE A 81 -0.69 -16.14 -3.52
CA PHE A 81 0.39 -15.38 -4.15
C PHE A 81 0.68 -14.08 -3.37
N LEU A 82 -0.34 -13.29 -3.04
CA LEU A 82 -0.15 -12.06 -2.24
C LEU A 82 0.42 -12.36 -0.86
N ALA A 83 -0.07 -13.41 -0.19
CA ALA A 83 0.44 -13.82 1.12
C ALA A 83 1.93 -14.17 1.06
N LEU A 84 2.34 -14.97 0.08
CA LEU A 84 3.73 -15.38 -0.10
C LEU A 84 4.61 -14.20 -0.49
N MET A 85 4.22 -13.38 -1.47
CA MET A 85 5.02 -12.24 -1.91
C MET A 85 5.26 -11.24 -0.78
N LEU A 86 4.24 -10.93 0.03
CA LEU A 86 4.39 -10.01 1.17
C LEU A 86 5.21 -10.62 2.32
N PHE A 87 5.22 -11.95 2.46
CA PHE A 87 6.11 -12.62 3.40
C PHE A 87 7.57 -12.51 2.94
N LEU A 88 7.84 -12.72 1.64
CA LEU A 88 9.17 -12.56 1.07
C LEU A 88 9.63 -11.10 1.23
N ILE A 89 8.82 -10.12 0.83
CA ILE A 89 9.13 -8.69 0.99
C ILE A 89 9.45 -8.38 2.47
N ALA A 90 8.62 -8.82 3.41
CA ALA A 90 8.88 -8.58 4.83
C ALA A 90 10.18 -9.22 5.33
N GLY A 91 10.59 -10.36 4.77
CA GLY A 91 11.87 -10.99 5.09
C GLY A 91 13.04 -10.23 4.49
N GLU A 92 12.93 -9.86 3.22
CA GLU A 92 13.92 -9.05 2.51
C GLU A 92 14.20 -7.72 3.23
N GLU A 93 13.16 -7.03 3.67
CA GLU A 93 13.19 -5.74 4.41
C GLU A 93 13.78 -5.82 5.82
N ILE A 94 14.15 -6.98 6.34
CA ILE A 94 14.88 -7.09 7.63
C ILE A 94 16.05 -8.05 7.53
N SER A 95 16.52 -8.28 6.31
CA SER A 95 17.61 -9.22 6.04
C SER A 95 17.37 -10.60 6.63
N TRP A 96 16.12 -11.08 6.55
CA TRP A 96 15.64 -12.35 7.09
C TRP A 96 15.93 -12.54 8.59
N GLY A 97 16.06 -11.44 9.34
CA GLY A 97 16.42 -11.45 10.75
C GLY A 97 17.89 -11.75 11.02
N GLN A 98 18.76 -11.69 10.00
CA GLN A 98 20.20 -11.91 10.14
C GLN A 98 20.80 -11.09 11.28
N ARG A 99 20.52 -9.78 11.29
CA ARG A 99 21.02 -8.83 12.31
C ARG A 99 20.45 -9.12 13.70
N ILE A 100 19.18 -9.55 13.76
CA ILE A 100 18.49 -9.91 15.02
C ILE A 100 19.10 -11.15 15.66
N PHE A 101 19.46 -12.16 14.85
CA PHE A 101 19.99 -13.44 15.33
C PHE A 101 21.52 -13.51 15.33
N GLY A 102 22.21 -12.44 14.91
CA GLY A 102 23.67 -12.41 14.83
C GLY A 102 24.24 -13.42 13.85
N ILE A 103 23.53 -13.67 12.74
CA ILE A 103 23.96 -14.61 11.70
C ILE A 103 24.97 -13.89 10.80
N GLU A 104 26.11 -14.53 10.54
CA GLU A 104 27.09 -14.01 9.58
C GLU A 104 26.59 -14.16 8.14
N THR A 105 26.98 -13.22 7.28
CA THR A 105 26.60 -13.22 5.87
C THR A 105 27.24 -14.42 5.17
N PRO A 106 26.45 -15.32 4.56
CA PRO A 106 27.02 -16.45 3.83
C PRO A 106 27.83 -15.98 2.62
N GLU A 107 28.89 -16.70 2.26
CA GLU A 107 29.72 -16.42 1.06
C GLU A 107 28.90 -16.33 -0.24
N THR A 108 27.74 -17.00 -0.30
CA THR A 108 26.82 -16.91 -1.46
C THR A 108 26.21 -15.52 -1.64
N PHE A 109 26.25 -14.67 -0.62
CA PHE A 109 25.82 -13.26 -0.64
C PHE A 109 27.03 -12.31 -0.65
N ASP A 110 28.23 -12.80 -0.99
CA ASP A 110 29.40 -11.95 -1.24
C ASP A 110 29.10 -10.98 -2.39
N GLY A 111 29.24 -9.68 -2.12
CA GLY A 111 28.91 -8.61 -3.05
C GLY A 111 27.61 -7.85 -2.70
N ASN A 112 26.87 -8.28 -1.69
CA ASN A 112 25.81 -7.46 -1.10
C ASN A 112 26.47 -6.20 -0.50
N ILE A 113 26.06 -5.01 -0.94
CA ILE A 113 26.73 -3.75 -0.57
C ILE A 113 26.68 -3.44 0.93
N GLN A 114 25.80 -4.11 1.68
CA GLN A 114 25.64 -3.96 3.13
C GLN A 114 26.06 -5.21 3.91
N ASN A 115 26.62 -6.22 3.22
CA ASN A 115 26.93 -7.54 3.78
C ASN A 115 25.69 -8.18 4.43
N GLU A 116 24.59 -8.29 3.69
CA GLU A 116 23.33 -8.84 4.20
C GLU A 116 22.86 -10.07 3.41
N THR A 117 22.03 -10.89 4.06
CA THR A 117 21.43 -12.11 3.51
C THR A 117 20.08 -11.78 2.88
N ASN A 118 20.05 -10.76 2.04
CA ASN A 118 18.89 -10.37 1.26
C ASN A 118 19.26 -10.22 -0.22
N PHE A 119 18.27 -10.40 -1.09
CA PHE A 119 18.35 -10.05 -2.50
C PHE A 119 18.01 -8.58 -2.74
N HIS A 120 17.34 -7.92 -1.80
CA HIS A 120 17.00 -6.51 -1.88
C HIS A 120 18.22 -5.61 -2.12
N ASN A 121 19.37 -5.84 -1.47
CA ASN A 121 20.56 -5.02 -1.72
C ASN A 121 21.39 -5.50 -2.92
N PHE A 122 20.97 -6.59 -3.56
CA PHE A 122 21.42 -6.97 -4.91
C PHE A 122 20.46 -6.49 -6.00
N ALA A 123 19.32 -5.91 -5.62
CA ALA A 123 18.25 -5.64 -6.55
C ALA A 123 18.71 -4.64 -7.61
N THR A 124 18.40 -4.98 -8.85
CA THR A 124 18.60 -4.08 -9.99
C THR A 124 17.44 -3.09 -10.04
N ASP A 125 17.66 -1.91 -10.62
CA ASP A 125 16.62 -0.92 -10.96
C ASP A 125 15.37 -1.55 -11.58
N ALA A 126 15.53 -2.62 -12.38
CA ALA A 126 14.41 -3.33 -13.00
C ALA A 126 13.45 -4.01 -12.00
N PHE A 127 13.97 -4.54 -10.90
CA PHE A 127 13.18 -5.19 -9.85
C PHE A 127 12.40 -4.14 -9.04
N GLU A 128 13.08 -3.10 -8.56
CA GLU A 128 12.46 -1.96 -7.87
C GLU A 128 11.37 -1.32 -8.72
N PHE A 129 11.69 -1.03 -9.99
CA PHE A 129 10.73 -0.47 -10.93
C PHE A 129 9.51 -1.38 -11.12
N SER A 130 9.72 -2.68 -11.27
CA SER A 130 8.63 -3.67 -11.40
C SER A 130 7.77 -3.73 -10.13
N TYR A 131 8.38 -3.68 -8.95
CA TYR A 131 7.68 -3.66 -7.68
C TYR A 131 6.83 -2.40 -7.52
N TYR A 132 7.43 -1.21 -7.67
CA TYR A 132 6.73 0.07 -7.52
C TYR A 132 5.61 0.23 -8.55
N PHE A 133 5.86 -0.13 -9.81
CA PHE A 133 4.84 -0.04 -10.85
C PHE A 133 3.68 -1.03 -10.60
N SER A 134 3.98 -2.27 -10.19
CA SER A 134 2.95 -3.26 -9.86
C SER A 134 2.13 -2.84 -8.65
N ALA A 135 2.77 -2.29 -7.60
CA ALA A 135 2.11 -1.73 -6.44
C ALA A 135 1.21 -0.55 -6.82
N PHE A 136 1.69 0.39 -7.64
CA PHE A 136 0.90 1.50 -8.15
C PHE A 136 -0.34 1.02 -8.93
N VAL A 137 -0.17 0.07 -9.87
CA VAL A 137 -1.29 -0.47 -10.64
C VAL A 137 -2.31 -1.14 -9.74
N LEU A 138 -1.85 -2.01 -8.83
CA LEU A 138 -2.74 -2.77 -7.96
C LEU A 138 -3.43 -1.88 -6.91
N LEU A 139 -2.72 -0.95 -6.27
CA LEU A 139 -3.23 -0.16 -5.16
C LEU A 139 -3.94 1.13 -5.59
N ILE A 140 -3.67 1.68 -6.78
CA ILE A 140 -4.26 2.94 -7.25
C ILE A 140 -5.16 2.73 -8.47
N VAL A 141 -4.60 2.18 -9.56
CA VAL A 141 -5.31 2.09 -10.85
C VAL A 141 -6.47 1.11 -10.77
N VAL A 142 -6.26 -0.09 -10.22
CA VAL A 142 -7.30 -1.12 -10.10
C VAL A 142 -8.50 -0.63 -9.28
N PRO A 143 -8.33 -0.07 -8.07
CA PRO A 143 -9.43 0.53 -7.30
C PRO A 143 -10.17 1.66 -8.03
N PHE A 144 -9.45 2.49 -8.79
CA PHE A 144 -10.07 3.52 -9.61
C PHE A 144 -10.96 2.92 -10.70
N VAL A 145 -10.46 1.94 -11.46
CA VAL A 145 -11.24 1.24 -12.49
C VAL A 145 -12.47 0.56 -11.88
N ILE A 146 -12.31 -0.07 -10.72
CA ILE A 146 -13.40 -0.67 -9.93
C ILE A 146 -14.46 0.39 -9.57
N SER A 147 -14.05 1.57 -9.11
CA SER A 147 -14.97 2.67 -8.75
C SER A 147 -15.77 3.22 -9.92
N CYS A 148 -15.29 3.02 -11.16
CA CYS A 148 -15.95 3.45 -12.38
C CYS A 148 -16.92 2.41 -12.95
N ARG A 149 -16.92 1.17 -12.44
CA ARG A 149 -17.67 0.03 -13.00
C ARG A 149 -18.76 -0.42 -12.02
N PRO A 150 -20.06 -0.17 -12.30
CA PRO A 150 -21.14 -0.54 -11.38
C PRO A 150 -21.38 -2.06 -11.29
N ASN A 151 -21.09 -2.79 -12.37
CA ASN A 151 -21.29 -4.24 -12.46
C ASN A 151 -19.94 -4.94 -12.53
N LEU A 152 -19.46 -5.38 -11.37
CA LEU A 152 -18.18 -6.07 -11.24
C LEU A 152 -18.36 -7.59 -11.26
N PRO A 153 -17.48 -8.34 -11.95
CA PRO A 153 -17.50 -9.78 -11.90
C PRO A 153 -17.22 -10.27 -10.48
N ARG A 154 -17.66 -11.49 -10.14
CA ARG A 154 -17.49 -12.08 -8.79
C ARG A 154 -16.05 -11.99 -8.28
N LEU A 155 -15.07 -12.29 -9.15
CA LEU A 155 -13.64 -12.26 -8.79
C LEU A 155 -13.11 -10.86 -8.46
N ALA A 156 -13.73 -9.78 -8.92
CA ALA A 156 -13.31 -8.43 -8.57
C ALA A 156 -13.50 -8.12 -7.07
N LYS A 157 -14.28 -8.92 -6.34
CA LYS A 157 -14.37 -8.82 -4.87
C LYS A 157 -13.06 -9.20 -4.16
N LEU A 158 -12.16 -9.92 -4.84
CA LEU A 158 -10.81 -10.18 -4.34
C LEU A 158 -9.93 -8.94 -4.43
N LEU A 159 -10.19 -8.02 -5.37
CA LEU A 159 -9.34 -6.88 -5.65
C LEU A 159 -9.44 -5.79 -4.55
N PRO A 160 -8.42 -4.92 -4.45
CA PRO A 160 -8.44 -3.79 -3.52
C PRO A 160 -9.56 -2.79 -3.85
N SER A 161 -10.10 -2.16 -2.82
CA SER A 161 -11.21 -1.20 -2.95
C SER A 161 -10.69 0.25 -3.05
N PRO A 162 -11.56 1.22 -3.39
CA PRO A 162 -11.21 2.64 -3.30
C PRO A 162 -10.72 3.09 -1.92
N ALA A 163 -11.11 2.40 -0.84
CA ALA A 163 -10.60 2.67 0.49
C ALA A 163 -9.13 2.26 0.64
N THR A 164 -8.72 1.15 0.00
CA THR A 164 -7.31 0.77 -0.09
C THR A 164 -6.49 1.84 -0.80
N ALA A 165 -6.97 2.29 -1.96
CA ALA A 165 -6.29 3.35 -2.70
C ALA A 165 -6.17 4.64 -1.90
N ALA A 166 -7.20 5.03 -1.14
CA ALA A 166 -7.15 6.23 -0.31
C ALA A 166 -5.99 6.19 0.71
N VAL A 167 -5.67 5.02 1.28
CA VAL A 167 -4.53 4.83 2.18
C VAL A 167 -3.19 4.88 1.41
N ALA A 168 -3.19 4.35 0.19
CA ALA A 168 -2.01 4.23 -0.67
C ALA A 168 -1.73 5.46 -1.56
N LEU A 169 -2.64 6.45 -1.62
CA LEU A 169 -2.45 7.66 -2.44
C LEU A 169 -1.06 8.31 -2.29
N PRO A 170 -0.45 8.35 -1.09
CA PRO A 170 0.87 8.96 -0.92
C PRO A 170 2.05 8.27 -1.60
N ILE A 171 1.89 7.07 -2.18
CA ILE A 171 2.97 6.40 -2.94
C ILE A 171 3.61 7.35 -3.96
N ALA A 172 2.77 8.11 -4.68
CA ALA A 172 3.21 9.06 -5.70
C ALA A 172 4.07 10.22 -5.15
N ALA A 173 3.98 10.55 -3.86
CA ALA A 173 4.76 11.64 -3.27
C ALA A 173 6.27 11.37 -3.30
N PHE A 174 6.64 10.09 -3.33
CA PHE A 174 8.01 9.61 -3.18
C PHE A 174 8.65 9.16 -4.51
N ASP A 175 8.10 9.59 -5.65
CA ASP A 175 8.61 9.27 -6.99
C ASP A 175 9.89 10.05 -7.38
N TYR A 176 10.51 10.80 -6.45
CA TYR A 176 11.63 11.72 -6.75
C TYR A 176 12.87 11.02 -7.32
N ASP A 177 13.32 9.95 -6.68
CA ASP A 177 14.51 9.19 -7.10
C ASP A 177 14.38 8.69 -8.56
N HIS A 178 13.17 8.30 -8.93
CA HIS A 178 12.83 7.82 -10.27
C HIS A 178 12.23 8.90 -11.18
N TRP A 179 12.29 10.19 -10.83
CA TRP A 179 11.51 11.25 -11.49
C TRP A 179 11.83 11.40 -12.99
N MET A 180 13.04 11.06 -13.41
CA MET A 180 13.45 11.12 -14.82
C MET A 180 12.86 9.98 -15.67
N VAL A 181 12.28 8.96 -15.03
CA VAL A 181 11.57 7.87 -15.70
C VAL A 181 10.13 8.30 -15.97
N SER A 182 9.71 8.29 -17.23
CA SER A 182 8.35 8.73 -17.63
C SER A 182 7.25 7.98 -16.90
N LEU A 183 7.47 6.72 -16.54
CA LEU A 183 6.48 5.92 -15.81
C LEU A 183 6.26 6.42 -14.37
N ALA A 184 7.27 6.96 -13.70
CA ALA A 184 7.13 7.60 -12.38
C ALA A 184 6.33 8.91 -12.47
N GLN A 185 6.57 9.70 -13.52
CA GLN A 185 5.78 10.91 -13.79
C GLN A 185 4.31 10.54 -14.08
N ILE A 186 4.08 9.49 -14.89
CA ILE A 186 2.74 8.99 -15.19
C ILE A 186 2.04 8.50 -13.91
N SER A 187 2.71 7.72 -13.04
CA SER A 187 2.11 7.27 -11.78
C SER A 187 1.69 8.44 -10.90
N SER A 188 2.55 9.46 -10.82
CA SER A 188 2.28 10.71 -10.12
C SER A 188 1.04 11.44 -10.64
N PHE A 189 0.99 11.75 -11.95
CA PHE A 189 -0.13 12.47 -12.54
C PHE A 189 -1.43 11.67 -12.53
N VAL A 190 -1.37 10.36 -12.75
CA VAL A 190 -2.55 9.48 -12.65
C VAL A 190 -3.08 9.45 -11.22
N THR A 191 -2.22 9.40 -10.21
CA THR A 191 -2.64 9.43 -8.81
C THR A 191 -3.34 10.73 -8.45
N LEU A 192 -2.81 11.88 -8.90
CA LEU A 192 -3.46 13.18 -8.75
C LEU A 192 -4.81 13.23 -9.46
N PHE A 193 -4.90 12.71 -10.68
CA PHE A 193 -6.15 12.60 -11.43
C PHE A 193 -7.18 11.74 -10.70
N VAL A 194 -6.79 10.57 -10.17
CA VAL A 194 -7.67 9.67 -9.40
C VAL A 194 -8.21 10.39 -8.16
N ALA A 195 -7.34 11.05 -7.39
CA ALA A 195 -7.74 11.82 -6.22
C ALA A 195 -8.71 12.96 -6.59
N ALA A 196 -8.45 13.69 -7.68
CA ALA A 196 -9.33 14.75 -8.16
C ALA A 196 -10.69 14.22 -8.60
N ALA A 197 -10.71 13.10 -9.35
CA ALA A 197 -11.95 12.46 -9.79
C ALA A 197 -12.83 12.02 -8.60
N TRP A 198 -12.22 11.48 -7.54
CA TRP A 198 -12.94 11.11 -6.32
C TRP A 198 -13.35 12.31 -5.46
N ALA A 199 -12.54 13.37 -5.40
CA ALA A 199 -12.90 14.62 -4.73
C ALA A 199 -14.18 15.24 -5.33
N VAL A 200 -14.29 15.25 -6.66
CA VAL A 200 -15.49 15.76 -7.36
C VAL A 200 -16.66 14.77 -7.28
N GLY A 201 -16.39 13.47 -7.39
CA GLY A 201 -17.41 12.43 -7.46
C GLY A 201 -18.02 12.03 -6.11
N THR A 202 -17.36 12.30 -4.98
CA THR A 202 -17.85 11.88 -3.66
C THR A 202 -18.99 12.77 -3.14
N PRO A 203 -20.09 12.18 -2.63
CA PRO A 203 -21.16 12.94 -1.98
C PRO A 203 -20.83 13.30 -0.52
N ASP A 204 -19.84 12.63 0.09
CA ASP A 204 -19.45 12.83 1.49
C ASP A 204 -18.45 13.98 1.63
N GLY A 205 -18.81 15.01 2.40
CA GLY A 205 -17.95 16.17 2.62
C GLY A 205 -16.63 15.82 3.32
N ALA A 206 -16.60 14.80 4.18
CA ALA A 206 -15.38 14.37 4.86
C ALA A 206 -14.40 13.69 3.89
N SER A 207 -14.87 12.74 3.08
CA SER A 207 -14.09 12.10 2.02
C SER A 207 -13.61 13.12 1.00
N ARG A 208 -14.44 14.10 0.63
CA ARG A 208 -14.05 15.19 -0.27
C ARG A 208 -12.86 15.97 0.26
N ARG A 209 -12.93 16.42 1.52
CA ARG A 209 -11.82 17.15 2.15
C ARG A 209 -10.56 16.31 2.18
N LEU A 210 -10.66 15.02 2.51
CA LEU A 210 -9.52 14.11 2.51
C LEU A 210 -8.84 14.04 1.15
N PHE A 211 -9.59 13.85 0.05
CA PHE A 211 -9.00 13.80 -1.29
C PHE A 211 -8.39 15.13 -1.72
N VAL A 212 -9.03 16.27 -1.39
CA VAL A 212 -8.45 17.60 -1.64
C VAL A 212 -7.15 17.78 -0.86
N THR A 213 -7.13 17.42 0.43
CA THR A 213 -5.91 17.47 1.25
C THR A 213 -4.83 16.55 0.68
N ALA A 214 -5.18 15.34 0.23
CA ALA A 214 -4.23 14.45 -0.44
C ALA A 214 -3.59 15.11 -1.65
N ILE A 215 -4.37 15.72 -2.54
CA ILE A 215 -3.85 16.44 -3.71
C ILE A 215 -2.87 17.54 -3.30
N LEU A 216 -3.26 18.38 -2.34
CA LEU A 216 -2.43 19.49 -1.88
C LEU A 216 -1.10 18.99 -1.28
N VAL A 217 -1.15 17.95 -0.45
CA VAL A 217 0.04 17.35 0.16
C VAL A 217 0.92 16.71 -0.91
N LEU A 218 0.36 15.90 -1.82
CA LEU A 218 1.11 15.25 -2.89
C LEU A 218 1.87 16.26 -3.75
N VAL A 219 1.18 17.32 -4.21
CA VAL A 219 1.80 18.39 -5.01
C VAL A 219 2.87 19.12 -4.21
N TRP A 220 2.61 19.42 -2.94
CA TRP A 220 3.55 20.13 -2.08
C TRP A 220 4.82 19.30 -1.80
N VAL A 221 4.69 18.02 -1.48
CA VAL A 221 5.82 17.11 -1.24
C VAL A 221 6.65 16.92 -2.51
N GLN A 222 6.00 16.67 -3.66
CA GLN A 222 6.72 16.57 -4.93
C GLN A 222 7.47 17.86 -5.27
N ALA A 223 6.84 19.03 -5.09
CA ALA A 223 7.49 20.31 -5.33
C ALA A 223 8.71 20.51 -4.41
N ILE A 224 8.63 20.11 -3.14
CA ILE A 224 9.76 20.15 -2.22
C ILE A 224 10.90 19.26 -2.69
N PHE A 225 10.63 17.99 -2.99
CA PHE A 225 11.69 17.06 -3.39
C PHE A 225 12.32 17.47 -4.72
N LEU A 226 11.54 18.00 -5.67
CA LEU A 226 12.08 18.53 -6.92
C LEU A 226 12.92 19.80 -6.73
N ALA A 227 12.49 20.71 -5.85
CA ALA A 227 13.20 21.98 -5.62
C ALA A 227 14.47 21.81 -4.76
N TYR A 228 14.43 20.90 -3.78
CA TYR A 228 15.47 20.74 -2.77
C TYR A 228 16.18 19.38 -2.85
N GLY A 229 15.97 18.59 -3.90
CA GLY A 229 16.48 17.22 -3.97
C GLY A 229 18.01 17.10 -3.96
N ALA A 230 18.76 18.16 -4.30
CA ALA A 230 20.21 18.20 -4.10
C ALA A 230 20.62 18.11 -2.60
N ALA A 231 19.69 18.27 -1.67
CA ALA A 231 19.92 18.15 -0.23
C ALA A 231 19.75 16.71 0.30
N PHE A 232 19.30 15.74 -0.52
CA PHE A 232 19.27 14.34 -0.10
C PHE A 232 20.68 13.82 0.17
N LEU A 233 20.86 13.14 1.30
CA LEU A 233 22.13 12.51 1.65
C LEU A 233 22.31 11.18 0.93
N ARG A 234 21.25 10.39 0.83
CA ARG A 234 21.15 9.22 -0.05
C ARG A 234 19.86 9.37 -0.84
N ILE A 235 19.96 9.31 -2.17
CA ILE A 235 18.80 9.57 -3.03
C ILE A 235 17.71 8.50 -2.85
N TRP A 236 18.11 7.26 -2.58
CA TRP A 236 17.22 6.14 -2.27
C TRP A 236 16.60 6.22 -0.86
N ASP A 237 16.96 7.18 0.00
CA ASP A 237 16.22 7.36 1.28
C ASP A 237 14.72 7.61 1.01
N VAL A 238 14.38 8.21 -0.13
CA VAL A 238 12.99 8.50 -0.50
C VAL A 238 12.20 7.24 -0.86
N THR A 239 12.87 6.20 -1.38
CA THR A 239 12.21 4.94 -1.77
C THR A 239 11.81 4.13 -0.54
N GLU A 240 12.58 4.18 0.55
CA GLU A 240 12.22 3.58 1.86
C GLU A 240 10.85 4.07 2.37
N TYR A 241 10.59 5.39 2.29
CA TYR A 241 9.29 5.96 2.65
C TYR A 241 8.19 5.50 1.70
N LYS A 242 8.51 5.33 0.41
CA LYS A 242 7.58 4.80 -0.59
C LYS A 242 7.18 3.37 -0.25
N GLU A 243 8.13 2.53 0.12
CA GLU A 243 7.94 1.13 0.49
C GLU A 243 7.08 1.00 1.74
N MET A 244 7.30 1.85 2.75
CA MET A 244 6.45 1.92 3.94
C MET A 244 4.99 2.24 3.59
N VAL A 245 4.75 3.19 2.67
CA VAL A 245 3.39 3.53 2.22
C VAL A 245 2.78 2.39 1.40
N ILE A 246 3.55 1.72 0.54
CA ILE A 246 3.11 0.54 -0.21
C ILE A 246 2.69 -0.57 0.76
N ALA A 247 3.53 -0.88 1.75
CA ALA A 247 3.25 -1.87 2.79
C ALA A 247 1.98 -1.50 3.59
N GLY A 248 1.79 -0.22 3.92
CA GLY A 248 0.56 0.29 4.55
C GLY A 248 -0.69 0.09 3.69
N GLY A 249 -0.59 0.32 2.38
CA GLY A 249 -1.66 0.03 1.42
C GLY A 249 -2.02 -1.47 1.37
N PHE A 250 -1.00 -2.34 1.31
CA PHE A 250 -1.21 -3.79 1.37
C PHE A 250 -1.77 -4.27 2.71
N ALA A 251 -1.35 -3.70 3.84
CA ALA A 251 -1.87 -4.02 5.15
C ALA A 251 -3.37 -3.69 5.26
N TYR A 252 -3.78 -2.51 4.77
CA TYR A 252 -5.19 -2.16 4.72
C TYR A 252 -5.98 -3.08 3.78
N TYR A 253 -5.43 -3.37 2.60
CA TYR A 253 -6.04 -4.30 1.65
C TYR A 253 -6.27 -5.69 2.26
N ALA A 254 -5.26 -6.25 2.92
CA ALA A 254 -5.33 -7.54 3.58
C ALA A 254 -6.39 -7.54 4.69
N TYR A 255 -6.42 -6.49 5.50
CA TYR A 255 -7.45 -6.29 6.54
C TYR A 255 -8.85 -6.26 5.93
N GLU A 256 -9.06 -5.42 4.92
CA GLU A 256 -10.36 -5.24 4.30
C GLU A 256 -10.85 -6.53 3.63
N LEU A 257 -9.97 -7.25 2.93
CA LEU A 257 -10.31 -8.54 2.33
C LEU A 257 -10.65 -9.58 3.41
N PHE A 258 -9.88 -9.64 4.50
CA PHE A 258 -10.15 -10.54 5.62
C PHE A 258 -11.53 -10.29 6.24
N VAL A 259 -11.89 -9.03 6.48
CA VAL A 259 -13.22 -8.65 6.98
C VAL A 259 -14.31 -9.03 5.98
N ARG A 260 -14.17 -8.64 4.71
CA ARG A 260 -15.13 -8.95 3.63
C ARG A 260 -15.41 -10.46 3.51
N LEU A 261 -14.36 -11.28 3.56
CA LEU A 261 -14.47 -12.74 3.47
C LEU A 261 -15.15 -13.33 4.72
N ARG A 262 -14.84 -12.83 5.91
CA ARG A 262 -15.47 -13.30 7.16
C ARG A 262 -16.97 -13.01 7.18
N GLU A 263 -17.38 -11.84 6.70
CA GLU A 263 -18.79 -11.46 6.61
C GLU A 263 -19.55 -12.32 5.60
N ALA A 264 -18.96 -12.54 4.41
CA ALA A 264 -19.55 -13.41 3.38
C ALA A 264 -19.68 -14.87 3.86
N ASP A 265 -18.67 -15.38 4.55
CA ASP A 265 -18.65 -16.73 5.13
C ASP A 265 -19.74 -16.90 6.21
N THR A 266 -19.93 -15.89 7.07
CA THR A 266 -20.98 -15.90 8.09
C THR A 266 -22.38 -15.87 7.47
N ALA A 267 -22.59 -15.06 6.43
CA ALA A 267 -23.87 -14.98 5.73
C ALA A 267 -24.24 -16.30 5.02
N GLU A 268 -23.23 -17.02 4.50
CA GLU A 268 -23.43 -18.32 3.87
C GLU A 268 -23.69 -19.43 4.89
N ASN A 269 -23.10 -19.37 6.09
CA ASN A 269 -23.31 -20.39 7.12
C ASN A 269 -24.50 -20.10 8.05
N ALA A 270 -25.18 -18.95 7.91
CA ALA A 270 -26.39 -18.65 8.66
C ALA A 270 -27.54 -19.60 8.27
N ALA A 271 -28.26 -20.12 9.27
CA ALA A 271 -29.37 -21.06 9.09
C ALA A 271 -30.46 -20.47 8.16
N PRO A 272 -31.24 -21.33 7.44
CA PRO A 272 -32.18 -20.88 6.41
C PRO A 272 -33.20 -19.84 6.92
N ASP A 273 -33.64 -19.96 8.17
CA ASP A 273 -34.57 -19.06 8.86
C ASP A 273 -33.97 -17.67 9.16
N GLN A 274 -32.65 -17.58 9.37
CA GLN A 274 -31.94 -16.32 9.57
C GLN A 274 -31.61 -15.59 8.27
N ARG A 275 -31.38 -16.32 7.16
CA ARG A 275 -31.21 -15.72 5.82
C ARG A 275 -32.44 -14.90 5.40
N TRP A 276 -33.64 -15.38 5.70
CA TRP A 276 -34.90 -14.65 5.44
C TRP A 276 -35.04 -13.36 6.27
N ARG A 277 -34.49 -13.31 7.49
CA ARG A 277 -34.52 -12.13 8.36
C ARG A 277 -33.47 -11.08 7.99
N ALA A 278 -32.27 -11.51 7.58
CA ALA A 278 -31.20 -10.61 7.13
C ALA A 278 -31.57 -9.87 5.83
N ALA A 279 -32.30 -10.52 4.92
CA ALA A 279 -32.78 -9.92 3.67
C ALA A 279 -33.93 -8.91 3.85
N ARG A 280 -34.51 -8.80 5.06
CA ARG A 280 -35.67 -7.95 5.37
C ARG A 280 -35.36 -6.76 6.25
N LYS A 281 -34.10 -6.47 6.62
CA LYS A 281 -33.81 -5.23 7.34
C LYS A 281 -34.24 -4.05 6.46
N PRO A 282 -35.28 -3.27 6.84
CA PRO A 282 -35.63 -2.07 6.12
C PRO A 282 -34.49 -1.07 6.34
N SER A 283 -34.10 -0.38 5.30
CA SER A 283 -33.33 0.86 5.38
C SER A 283 -34.14 1.86 6.20
N GLY A 284 -33.91 1.89 7.51
CA GLY A 284 -34.27 2.98 8.41
C GLY A 284 -33.08 3.91 8.59
#